data_AF-A0A924P4Y9-F1
#
_entry.id   AF-A0A924P4Y9-F1
#
_cell.length_a   1.000
_cell.length_b   1.000
_cell.length_c   1.000
_cell.angle_alpha   90.00
_cell.angle_beta   90.00
_cell.angle_gamma   90.00
#
_symmetry.space_group_name_H-M   'P 1'
#
loop_
_entity.id
_entity.type
_entity.pdbx_description
1 polymer ?
#
loop_
_entity_poly.entity_id
_entity_poly.type
_entity_poly.pdbx_seq_one_letter_code
_entity_poly.pdbx_strand_id
1 'polypeptide(L)' 'DNFTKEESEAGRKNFGVVICTIDWMEWLWLGEHGHRRANFVYGADRTFAANWLVP' A
#
# COMPACT_ATOMS: atom_id res chain seq x y z
N ASP A 1 13.23 29.86 -16.55
CA ASP A 1 14.53 29.16 -16.60
C ASP A 1 14.53 28.09 -17.66
N ASN A 2 15.64 27.99 -18.41
CA ASN A 2 15.92 26.93 -19.40
C ASN A 2 16.92 25.97 -18.76
N PHE A 3 16.43 24.88 -18.18
CA PHE A 3 17.29 23.81 -17.66
C PHE A 3 17.77 22.93 -18.82
N THR A 4 19.03 22.52 -18.77
CA THR A 4 19.57 21.52 -19.70
C THR A 4 19.04 20.13 -19.37
N LYS A 5 19.06 19.24 -20.37
CA LYS A 5 18.64 17.85 -20.18
C LYS A 5 19.52 17.14 -19.14
N GLU A 6 20.83 17.44 -19.17
CA GLU A 6 21.80 16.91 -18.23
C GLU A 6 21.49 17.28 -16.77
N GLU A 7 21.10 18.54 -16.51
CA GLU A 7 20.70 19.00 -15.18
C GLU A 7 19.42 18.30 -14.70
N SER A 8 18.44 18.11 -15.59
CA SER A 8 17.19 17.41 -15.28
C SER A 8 17.41 15.92 -15.00
N GLU A 9 18.35 15.27 -15.70
CA GLU A 9 18.57 13.82 -15.62
C GLU A 9 19.67 13.38 -14.64
N ALA A 10 20.37 14.32 -13.98
CA ALA A 10 21.48 14.03 -13.06
C ALA A 10 21.10 13.05 -11.92
N GLY A 11 19.83 13.02 -11.53
CA GLY A 11 19.28 12.11 -10.51
C GLY A 11 19.01 10.68 -10.99
N ARG A 12 19.01 10.42 -12.31
CA ARG A 12 18.64 9.11 -12.90
C ARG A 12 19.48 7.96 -12.36
N LYS A 13 20.77 8.21 -12.08
CA LYS A 13 21.69 7.21 -11.50
C LYS A 13 21.29 6.68 -10.12
N ASN A 14 20.47 7.45 -9.40
CA ASN A 14 19.97 7.11 -8.06
C ASN A 14 18.47 6.78 -8.07
N PHE A 15 17.83 6.81 -9.25
CA PHE A 15 16.40 6.56 -9.38
C PHE A 15 16.13 5.06 -9.31
N GLY A 16 15.25 4.66 -8.41
CA GLY A 16 14.74 3.31 -8.29
C GLY A 16 13.24 3.33 -8.06
N VAL A 17 12.55 2.30 -8.52
CA VAL A 17 11.14 2.08 -8.25
C VAL A 17 11.02 0.89 -7.30
N VAL A 18 10.26 1.06 -6.23
CA VAL A 18 9.85 -0.04 -5.36
C VAL A 18 8.40 -0.35 -5.69
N ILE A 19 8.14 -1.60 -6.06
CA ILE A 19 6.79 -2.11 -6.33
C ILE A 19 6.45 -3.07 -5.21
N CYS A 20 5.33 -2.81 -4.53
CA CYS A 20 4.80 -3.68 -3.50
C CYS A 20 3.41 -4.15 -3.92
N THR A 21 3.15 -5.45 -3.76
CA THR A 21 1.83 -6.04 -3.88
C THR A 21 1.26 -6.22 -2.47
N ILE A 22 0.00 -5.84 -2.27
CA ILE A 22 -0.69 -6.05 -1.00
C ILE A 22 -1.32 -7.44 -1.05
N ASP A 23 -0.74 -8.40 -0.36
CA ASP A 23 -1.31 -9.75 -0.23
C ASP A 23 -2.42 -9.78 0.83
N TRP A 24 -2.30 -8.92 1.85
CA TRP A 24 -3.28 -8.81 2.93
C TRP A 24 -3.25 -7.42 3.58
N MET A 25 -4.38 -7.02 4.15
CA MET A 25 -4.54 -5.79 4.92
C MET A 25 -5.43 -6.05 6.14
N GLU A 26 -5.11 -5.44 7.27
CA GLU A 26 -6.05 -5.31 8.40
C GLU A 26 -6.53 -3.88 8.53
N TRP A 27 -7.83 -3.74 8.79
CA TRP A 27 -8.45 -2.48 9.14
C TRP A 27 -8.80 -2.47 10.62
N LEU A 28 -8.44 -1.38 11.30
CA LEU A 28 -8.78 -1.12 12.69
C LEU A 28 -9.56 0.20 12.75
N TRP A 29 -10.75 0.13 13.35
CA TRP A 29 -11.53 1.32 13.70
C TRP A 29 -11.67 1.44 15.21
N LEU A 30 -11.25 2.59 15.73
CA LEU A 30 -11.30 2.90 17.15
C LEU A 30 -12.64 3.60 17.46
N GLY A 31 -13.50 2.90 18.20
CA GLY A 31 -14.73 3.46 18.75
C GLY A 31 -14.67 3.56 20.28
N GLU A 32 -15.40 4.53 20.83
CA GLU A 32 -15.54 4.76 22.28
C GLU A 32 -16.13 3.55 23.03
N HIS A 33 -16.97 2.76 22.36
CA HIS A 33 -17.62 1.56 22.92
C HIS A 33 -17.01 0.24 22.43
N GLY A 34 -15.78 0.27 21.94
CA GLY A 34 -15.06 -0.89 21.46
C GLY A 34 -14.52 -0.72 20.04
N HIS A 35 -13.49 -1.49 19.73
CA HIS A 35 -12.83 -1.44 18.44
C HIS A 35 -13.51 -2.39 17.46
N ARG A 36 -13.38 -2.11 16.17
CA ARG A 36 -13.75 -3.05 15.11
C ARG A 36 -12.52 -3.36 14.29
N ARG A 37 -12.35 -4.64 13.98
CA ARG A 37 -11.25 -5.13 13.16
C ARG A 37 -11.80 -5.92 11.99
N ALA A 38 -11.22 -5.75 10.82
CA ALA A 38 -11.50 -6.56 9.65
C ALA A 38 -10.19 -6.97 8.98
N ASN A 39 -10.15 -8.18 8.43
CA ASN A 39 -9.07 -8.63 7.56
C ASN A 39 -9.51 -8.63 6.10
N PHE A 40 -8.54 -8.43 5.22
CA PHE A 40 -8.68 -8.50 3.78
C PHE A 40 -7.51 -9.32 3.25
N VAL A 41 -7.79 -10.33 2.42
CA VAL A 41 -6.77 -11.19 1.80
C VAL A 41 -6.99 -11.18 0.30
N TYR A 42 -5.93 -10.89 -0.46
CA TYR A 42 -5.89 -10.92 -1.92
C TYR A 42 -5.12 -12.16 -2.36
N GLY A 43 -5.82 -13.13 -2.94
CA GLY A 43 -5.22 -14.36 -3.44
C GLY A 43 -4.56 -14.19 -4.82
N ALA A 44 -3.65 -15.11 -5.15
CA ALA A 44 -2.85 -15.08 -6.37
C ALA A 44 -3.67 -15.15 -7.68
N ASP A 45 -4.92 -15.62 -7.61
CA ASP A 45 -5.86 -15.80 -8.72
C ASP A 45 -6.95 -14.70 -8.78
N ARG A 46 -6.68 -13.52 -8.18
CA ARG A 46 -7.64 -12.42 -8.01
C ARG A 46 -8.82 -12.77 -7.13
N THR A 47 -8.72 -13.82 -6.31
CA THR A 47 -9.67 -14.05 -5.23
C THR A 47 -9.51 -12.99 -4.15
N PHE A 48 -10.63 -12.70 -3.49
CA PHE A 48 -10.69 -11.74 -2.40
C PHE A 48 -11.54 -12.31 -1.28
N ALA A 49 -11.02 -12.25 -0.06
CA ALA A 49 -11.74 -12.61 1.15
C ALA A 49 -11.71 -11.44 2.14
N ALA A 50 -12.84 -11.18 2.79
CA ALA A 50 -12.97 -10.18 3.83
C ALA A 50 -13.76 -10.75 5.02
N ASN A 51 -13.21 -10.63 6.23
CA ASN A 51 -13.84 -11.14 7.45
C ASN A 51 -13.74 -10.13 8.59
N TRP A 52 -14.77 -10.10 9.43
CA TRP A 52 -14.70 -9.43 10.72
C TRP A 52 -13.80 -10.24 11.67
N LEU A 53 -12.93 -9.56 12.37
CA LEU A 53 -12.13 -10.13 13.45
C LEU A 53 -12.80 -9.82 14.78
N VAL A 54 -12.67 -10.74 15.73
CA VAL A 54 -13.00 -10.44 17.12
C VAL A 54 -12.09 -9.29 17.60
N PRO A 55 -12.64 -8.22 18.19
CA PRO A 55 -11.87 -7.06 18.64
C PRO A 55 -10.72 -7.43 19.58
#